data_AF-A0A4Q5L9B0-F1
#
_entry.id   AF-A0A4Q5L9B0-F1
#
_cell.length_a   1.000
_cell.length_b   1.000
_cell.length_c   1.000
_cell.angle_alpha   90.00
_cell.angle_beta   90.00
_cell.angle_gamma   90.00
#
_symmetry.space_group_name_H-M   'P 1'
#
loop_
_entity.id
_entity.type
_entity.pdbx_description
1 polymer ?
#
loop_
_entity_poly.entity_id
_entity_poly.type
_entity_poly.pdbx_seq_one_letter_code
_entity_poly.pdbx_strand_id
1 'polypeptide(L)'
;MHTLEQLRSGQLDGTTRLDLAAGLTEFPREIFTLADTLEVLNLSGNALTSLPADFGRLRKLRILFCSNNRFTTLPAVLGQCPALTMIGFKANQIRTIPAAALPPALRWLILTDNTLEAVPAEIGRCHHLQKLMLAGNRLRELPAALAGCTRLELLRIAANELTELPVWLLSLPRLTWLAYAGNPFCDPLEAAAVARHPLNSIDWNELTVEQQLGEGASGVIFRARWQPPTGAAPTDIAVKLFKGALTSDGLPRSEMAACISAGNYPHLIGVRGRLGKHPPGAQGLVLELIDPAFATLAGPPSFASCTRDEYAPATVFTLAVVLRIARGMAATAAHLHARGILHGDLYAHNILTTPGGACLLGDFGAASFFNTADLPTAHALQQLEVRAFGCLLEELLARCNAAPSTTLQALHKLQQQCTQPATNNRPLFVAIHEELLKVEQQARLEDNSL
;
A
#
# COMPACT_ATOMS: atom_id res chain seq x y z
N MET A 1 -14.17 21.27 -1.49
CA MET A 1 -14.83 21.03 -2.79
C MET A 1 -15.20 22.37 -3.37
N HIS A 2 -14.78 22.66 -4.60
CA HIS A 2 -15.14 23.89 -5.31
C HIS A 2 -16.43 23.68 -6.08
N THR A 3 -17.11 24.76 -6.44
CA THR A 3 -18.33 24.72 -7.26
C THR A 3 -18.07 25.23 -8.67
N LEU A 4 -18.94 24.81 -9.60
CA LEU A 4 -18.88 25.29 -10.98
C LEU A 4 -19.21 26.79 -11.08
N GLU A 5 -20.03 27.32 -10.16
CA GLU A 5 -20.36 28.74 -10.08
C GLU A 5 -19.16 29.58 -9.63
N GLN A 6 -18.37 29.11 -8.66
CA GLN A 6 -17.12 29.76 -8.25
C GLN A 6 -16.14 29.85 -9.43
N LEU A 7 -16.04 28.79 -10.23
CA LEU A 7 -15.21 28.78 -11.43
C LEU A 7 -15.72 29.77 -12.49
N ARG A 8 -17.04 29.77 -12.77
CA ARG A 8 -17.66 30.63 -13.78
C ARG A 8 -17.63 32.12 -13.45
N SER A 9 -17.68 32.45 -12.16
CA SER A 9 -17.64 33.84 -11.67
C SER A 9 -16.23 34.40 -11.53
N GLY A 10 -15.18 33.62 -11.82
CA GLY A 10 -13.77 34.04 -11.68
C GLY A 10 -13.26 34.08 -10.23
N GLN A 11 -14.04 33.60 -9.25
CA GLN A 11 -13.62 33.57 -7.83
C GLN A 11 -12.41 32.66 -7.58
N LEU A 12 -12.10 31.77 -8.53
CA LEU A 12 -10.98 30.83 -8.45
C LEU A 12 -9.76 31.27 -9.25
N ASP A 13 -9.77 32.48 -9.81
CA ASP A 13 -8.66 33.00 -10.61
C ASP A 13 -7.36 32.97 -9.80
N GLY A 14 -6.31 32.40 -10.42
CA GLY A 14 -5.01 32.23 -9.78
C GLY A 14 -4.86 30.98 -8.91
N THR A 15 -5.90 30.18 -8.71
CA THR A 15 -5.77 28.94 -7.92
C THR A 15 -4.81 27.95 -8.58
N THR A 16 -4.07 27.22 -7.74
CA THR A 16 -3.19 26.12 -8.17
C THR A 16 -3.86 24.75 -8.01
N ARG A 17 -4.99 24.68 -7.29
CA ARG A 17 -5.73 23.44 -7.07
C ARG A 17 -7.22 23.66 -7.35
N LEU A 18 -7.79 22.76 -8.16
CA LEU A 18 -9.22 22.70 -8.43
C LEU A 18 -9.76 21.30 -8.14
N ASP A 19 -10.87 21.24 -7.39
CA ASP A 19 -11.60 20.02 -7.04
C ASP A 19 -13.07 20.22 -7.40
N LEU A 20 -13.57 19.49 -8.41
CA LEU A 20 -14.96 19.55 -8.86
C LEU A 20 -15.58 18.15 -8.92
N ALA A 21 -16.66 17.94 -8.17
CA ALA A 21 -17.56 16.81 -8.32
C ALA A 21 -19.00 17.34 -8.29
N ALA A 22 -19.52 17.61 -9.47
CA ALA A 22 -20.81 18.26 -9.68
C ALA A 22 -21.68 17.48 -10.68
N GLY A 23 -21.45 16.17 -10.80
CA GLY A 23 -22.12 15.32 -11.79
C GLY A 23 -21.77 15.68 -13.23
N LEU A 24 -20.55 16.17 -13.48
CA LEU A 24 -20.12 16.66 -14.78
C LEU A 24 -20.19 15.54 -15.84
N THR A 25 -20.91 15.77 -16.94
CA THR A 25 -20.92 14.87 -18.10
C THR A 25 -19.89 15.27 -19.15
N GLU A 26 -19.46 16.54 -19.12
CA GLU A 26 -18.46 17.11 -20.01
C GLU A 26 -17.44 17.93 -19.22
N PHE A 27 -16.25 18.09 -19.79
CA PHE A 27 -15.20 18.93 -19.21
C PHE A 27 -15.59 20.41 -19.24
N PRO A 28 -15.67 21.11 -18.09
CA PRO A 28 -15.97 22.54 -18.07
C PRO A 28 -14.85 23.34 -18.71
N ARG A 29 -15.15 24.03 -19.82
CA ARG A 29 -14.16 24.83 -20.55
C ARG A 29 -13.61 26.00 -19.74
N GLU A 30 -14.37 26.46 -18.74
CA GLU A 30 -13.98 27.49 -17.80
C GLU A 30 -12.73 27.09 -16.99
N ILE A 31 -12.38 25.80 -16.87
CA ILE A 31 -11.12 25.37 -16.25
C ILE A 31 -9.90 25.97 -16.99
N PHE A 32 -10.03 26.26 -18.29
CA PHE A 32 -8.96 26.86 -19.06
C PHE A 32 -8.66 28.31 -18.69
N THR A 33 -9.51 29.01 -17.93
CA THR A 33 -9.14 30.33 -17.37
C THR A 33 -8.00 30.20 -16.35
N LEU A 34 -7.80 29.02 -15.79
CA LEU A 34 -6.75 28.70 -14.81
C LEU A 34 -5.49 28.10 -15.46
N ALA A 35 -5.39 28.08 -16.79
CA ALA A 35 -4.31 27.39 -17.50
C ALA A 35 -2.90 27.84 -17.10
N ASP A 36 -2.77 29.10 -16.67
CA ASP A 36 -1.51 29.71 -16.26
C ASP A 36 -1.15 29.46 -14.78
N THR A 37 -2.04 28.85 -13.98
CA THR A 37 -1.79 28.62 -12.54
C THR A 37 -2.08 27.20 -12.07
N LEU A 38 -2.96 26.46 -12.73
CA LEU A 38 -3.46 25.18 -12.24
C LEU A 38 -2.38 24.09 -12.26
N GLU A 39 -2.06 23.56 -11.08
CA GLU A 39 -1.12 22.46 -10.89
C GLU A 39 -1.80 21.13 -10.53
N VAL A 40 -2.93 21.19 -9.82
CA VAL A 40 -3.68 20.01 -9.36
C VAL A 40 -5.13 20.12 -9.80
N LEU A 41 -5.58 19.17 -10.60
CA LEU A 41 -6.95 19.06 -11.06
C LEU A 41 -7.57 17.75 -10.61
N ASN A 42 -8.66 17.82 -9.87
CA ASN A 42 -9.44 16.68 -9.44
C ASN A 42 -10.88 16.80 -9.95
N LEU A 43 -11.23 15.92 -10.87
CA LEU A 43 -12.54 15.73 -11.49
C LEU A 43 -13.14 14.37 -11.11
N SER A 44 -12.73 13.80 -9.96
CA SER A 44 -13.23 12.50 -9.50
C SER A 44 -14.70 12.59 -9.07
N GLY A 45 -15.47 11.50 -9.27
CA GLY A 45 -16.89 11.44 -8.87
C GLY A 45 -17.82 12.20 -9.82
N ASN A 46 -17.53 12.14 -11.12
CA ASN A 46 -18.35 12.74 -12.17
C ASN A 46 -18.79 11.65 -13.18
N ALA A 47 -19.29 12.06 -14.35
CA ALA A 47 -19.74 11.18 -15.43
C ALA A 47 -18.96 11.43 -16.73
N LEU A 48 -17.71 11.91 -16.63
CA LEU A 48 -16.87 12.23 -17.79
C LEU A 48 -16.49 10.98 -18.57
N THR A 49 -16.50 11.09 -19.89
CA THR A 49 -16.09 10.02 -20.82
C THR A 49 -14.85 10.39 -21.63
N SER A 50 -14.50 11.68 -21.70
CA SER A 50 -13.38 12.22 -22.46
C SER A 50 -12.82 13.49 -21.84
N LEU A 51 -11.62 13.88 -22.29
CA LEU A 51 -11.01 15.18 -22.04
C LEU A 51 -10.90 15.93 -23.39
N PRO A 52 -10.96 17.26 -23.40
CA PRO A 52 -10.96 18.04 -24.64
C PRO A 52 -9.63 17.94 -25.40
N ALA A 53 -9.66 18.11 -26.72
CA ALA A 53 -8.48 17.98 -27.58
C ALA A 53 -7.35 18.98 -27.24
N ASP A 54 -7.69 20.13 -26.65
CA ASP A 54 -6.78 21.18 -26.22
C ASP A 54 -6.41 21.09 -24.72
N PHE A 55 -6.59 19.93 -24.09
CA PHE A 55 -6.26 19.70 -22.67
C PHE A 55 -4.79 20.04 -22.33
N GLY A 56 -3.87 19.84 -23.29
CA GLY A 56 -2.46 20.21 -23.19
C GLY A 56 -2.19 21.70 -22.96
N ARG A 57 -3.21 22.57 -23.04
CA ARG A 57 -3.13 24.00 -22.64
C ARG A 57 -2.81 24.18 -21.16
N LEU A 58 -3.14 23.22 -20.30
CA LEU A 58 -2.82 23.25 -18.87
C LEU A 58 -1.33 22.92 -18.64
N ARG A 59 -0.44 23.83 -19.04
CA ARG A 59 1.01 23.60 -19.10
C ARG A 59 1.65 23.37 -17.73
N LYS A 60 1.05 23.92 -16.67
CA LYS A 60 1.50 23.75 -15.27
C LYS A 60 0.86 22.56 -14.56
N LEU A 61 -0.06 21.83 -15.20
CA LEU A 61 -0.76 20.72 -14.55
C LEU A 61 0.21 19.57 -14.25
N ARG A 62 0.33 19.23 -12.97
CA ARG A 62 1.22 18.20 -12.44
C ARG A 62 0.46 16.96 -12.00
N ILE A 63 -0.76 17.13 -11.49
CA ILE A 63 -1.56 16.06 -10.90
C ILE A 63 -2.98 16.12 -11.50
N LEU A 64 -3.44 14.99 -12.04
CA LEU A 64 -4.80 14.82 -12.51
C LEU A 64 -5.48 13.60 -11.86
N PHE A 65 -6.63 13.83 -11.23
CA PHE A 65 -7.52 12.78 -10.75
C PHE A 65 -8.86 12.81 -11.47
N CYS A 66 -9.25 11.69 -12.06
CA CYS A 66 -10.52 11.46 -12.76
C CYS A 66 -11.14 10.13 -12.30
N SER A 67 -11.01 9.78 -11.02
CA SER A 67 -11.52 8.50 -10.50
C SER A 67 -13.05 8.50 -10.42
N ASN A 68 -13.71 7.34 -10.48
CA ASN A 68 -15.18 7.25 -10.47
C ASN A 68 -15.82 8.11 -11.58
N ASN A 69 -15.45 7.81 -12.83
CA ASN A 69 -15.99 8.42 -14.04
C ASN A 69 -16.38 7.30 -15.03
N ARG A 70 -16.58 7.62 -16.32
CA ARG A 70 -17.02 6.68 -17.36
C ARG A 70 -16.02 6.58 -18.51
N PHE A 71 -14.73 6.78 -18.25
CA PHE A 71 -13.69 6.65 -19.27
C PHE A 71 -13.53 5.19 -19.70
N THR A 72 -13.51 4.94 -21.01
CA THR A 72 -13.27 3.61 -21.59
C THR A 72 -11.87 3.46 -22.20
N THR A 73 -11.15 4.56 -22.35
CA THR A 73 -9.77 4.64 -22.85
C THR A 73 -9.03 5.71 -22.04
N LEU A 74 -7.76 5.50 -21.69
CA LEU A 74 -6.97 6.55 -21.07
C LEU A 74 -6.74 7.69 -22.10
N PRO A 75 -7.13 8.94 -21.82
CA PRO A 75 -7.11 9.99 -22.84
C PRO A 75 -5.70 10.27 -23.38
N ALA A 76 -5.51 10.16 -24.70
CA ALA A 76 -4.22 10.42 -25.35
C ALA A 76 -3.71 11.86 -25.15
N VAL A 77 -4.62 12.81 -24.89
CA VAL A 77 -4.28 14.22 -24.62
C VAL A 77 -3.46 14.40 -23.35
N LEU A 78 -3.41 13.42 -22.44
CA LEU A 78 -2.60 13.50 -21.22
C LEU A 78 -1.10 13.62 -21.51
N GLY A 79 -0.60 12.95 -22.56
CA GLY A 79 0.81 13.07 -22.95
C GLY A 79 1.19 14.44 -23.51
N GLN A 80 0.22 15.32 -23.76
CA GLN A 80 0.46 16.69 -24.22
C GLN A 80 0.73 17.67 -23.07
N CYS A 81 0.51 17.26 -21.82
CA CYS A 81 0.78 18.07 -20.62
C CYS A 81 2.22 17.85 -20.15
N PRO A 82 3.16 18.78 -20.40
CA PRO A 82 4.59 18.55 -20.18
C PRO A 82 4.98 18.40 -18.70
N ALA A 83 4.22 19.03 -17.80
CA ALA A 83 4.45 18.97 -16.36
C ALA A 83 3.70 17.82 -15.66
N LEU A 84 2.91 17.02 -16.39
CA LEU A 84 2.03 16.01 -15.79
C LEU A 84 2.85 14.82 -15.30
N THR A 85 2.79 14.56 -14.00
CA THR A 85 3.58 13.51 -13.33
C THR A 85 2.72 12.49 -12.58
N MET A 86 1.48 12.84 -12.24
CA MET A 86 0.57 11.97 -11.48
C MET A 86 -0.79 11.90 -12.13
N ILE A 87 -1.23 10.69 -12.45
CA ILE A 87 -2.47 10.41 -13.17
C ILE A 87 -3.23 9.36 -12.38
N GLY A 88 -4.49 9.65 -12.01
CA GLY A 88 -5.35 8.66 -11.37
C GLY A 88 -6.76 8.58 -11.97
N PHE A 89 -7.10 7.41 -12.49
CA PHE A 89 -8.38 7.05 -13.11
C PHE A 89 -8.93 5.77 -12.47
N LYS A 90 -8.92 5.68 -11.14
CA LYS A 90 -9.49 4.53 -10.40
C LYS A 90 -10.99 4.40 -10.69
N ALA A 91 -11.54 3.19 -10.70
CA ALA A 91 -12.99 2.95 -10.80
C ALA A 91 -13.59 3.63 -12.05
N ASN A 92 -13.07 3.26 -13.21
CA ASN A 92 -13.58 3.66 -14.52
C ASN A 92 -13.90 2.39 -15.34
N GLN A 93 -13.96 2.49 -16.67
CA GLN A 93 -14.22 1.37 -17.57
C GLN A 93 -13.10 1.23 -18.61
N ILE A 94 -11.88 1.65 -18.25
CA ILE A 94 -10.76 1.76 -19.19
C ILE A 94 -10.36 0.36 -19.67
N ARG A 95 -10.30 0.19 -20.99
CA ARG A 95 -9.88 -1.05 -21.65
C ARG A 95 -8.52 -0.92 -22.32
N THR A 96 -8.14 0.30 -22.72
CA THR A 96 -6.92 0.56 -23.46
C THR A 96 -6.17 1.77 -22.93
N ILE A 97 -4.84 1.69 -23.01
CA ILE A 97 -3.90 2.78 -22.71
C ILE A 97 -3.17 3.08 -24.03
N PRO A 98 -3.52 4.15 -24.74
CA PRO A 98 -2.74 4.58 -25.90
C PRO A 98 -1.33 5.00 -25.46
N ALA A 99 -0.29 4.67 -26.24
CA ALA A 99 1.08 5.10 -25.94
C ALA A 99 1.20 6.62 -25.74
N ALA A 100 0.46 7.40 -26.52
CA ALA A 100 0.41 8.86 -26.43
C ALA A 100 -0.19 9.39 -25.11
N ALA A 101 -0.90 8.57 -24.34
CA ALA A 101 -1.46 8.98 -23.04
C ALA A 101 -0.41 8.99 -21.91
N LEU A 102 0.79 8.45 -22.15
CA LEU A 102 1.85 8.30 -21.15
C LEU A 102 2.86 9.47 -21.26
N PRO A 103 2.78 10.48 -20.38
CA PRO A 103 3.75 11.58 -20.42
C PRO A 103 5.15 11.09 -20.00
N PRO A 104 6.25 11.62 -20.59
CA PRO A 104 7.60 11.19 -20.25
C PRO A 104 8.00 11.40 -18.78
N ALA A 105 7.40 12.40 -18.11
CA ALA A 105 7.64 12.72 -16.71
C ALA A 105 6.77 11.92 -15.72
N LEU A 106 6.02 10.91 -16.20
CA LEU A 106 5.11 10.13 -15.37
C LEU A 106 5.83 9.46 -14.19
N ARG A 107 5.38 9.77 -12.98
CA ARG A 107 5.85 9.19 -11.71
C ARG A 107 4.82 8.26 -11.09
N TRP A 108 3.53 8.56 -11.26
CA TRP A 108 2.44 7.83 -10.63
C TRP A 108 1.29 7.61 -11.61
N LEU A 109 0.92 6.35 -11.84
CA LEU A 109 -0.24 5.95 -12.61
C LEU A 109 -1.18 5.05 -11.78
N ILE A 110 -2.42 5.50 -11.57
CA ILE A 110 -3.49 4.71 -10.92
C ILE A 110 -4.55 4.37 -11.94
N LEU A 111 -4.71 3.09 -12.23
CA LEU A 111 -5.76 2.51 -13.07
C LEU A 111 -6.45 1.34 -12.36
N THR A 112 -6.43 1.32 -11.03
CA THR A 112 -7.14 0.34 -10.21
C THR A 112 -8.63 0.31 -10.54
N ASP A 113 -9.24 -0.87 -10.54
CA ASP A 113 -10.67 -1.08 -10.78
C ASP A 113 -11.10 -0.52 -12.14
N ASN A 114 -10.60 -1.18 -13.19
CA ASN A 114 -10.90 -0.90 -14.60
C ASN A 114 -11.08 -2.25 -15.33
N THR A 115 -10.98 -2.26 -16.66
CA THR A 115 -11.15 -3.46 -17.48
C THR A 115 -10.00 -3.65 -18.46
N LEU A 116 -8.77 -3.28 -18.06
CA LEU A 116 -7.58 -3.41 -18.89
C LEU A 116 -7.23 -4.88 -19.13
N GLU A 117 -7.01 -5.27 -20.37
CA GLU A 117 -6.52 -6.61 -20.73
C GLU A 117 -5.01 -6.64 -20.94
N ALA A 118 -4.40 -5.49 -21.25
CA ALA A 118 -2.95 -5.34 -21.44
C ALA A 118 -2.48 -3.94 -21.08
N VAL A 119 -1.19 -3.82 -20.78
CA VAL A 119 -0.46 -2.54 -20.66
C VAL A 119 0.45 -2.40 -21.89
N PRO A 120 0.48 -1.24 -22.58
CA PRO A 120 1.31 -1.04 -23.75
C PRO A 120 2.80 -1.12 -23.41
N ALA A 121 3.63 -1.61 -24.34
CA ALA A 121 5.07 -1.74 -24.12
C ALA A 121 5.77 -0.39 -23.87
N GLU A 122 5.20 0.72 -24.37
CA GLU A 122 5.71 2.08 -24.19
C GLU A 122 5.75 2.52 -22.73
N ILE A 123 5.05 1.84 -21.82
CA ILE A 123 5.20 2.07 -20.37
C ILE A 123 6.66 1.95 -19.92
N GLY A 124 7.46 1.09 -20.58
CA GLY A 124 8.89 0.93 -20.31
C GLY A 124 9.74 2.18 -20.55
N ARG A 125 9.20 3.19 -21.26
CA ARG A 125 9.84 4.49 -21.48
C ARG A 125 9.57 5.48 -20.35
N CYS A 126 8.65 5.17 -19.43
CA CYS A 126 8.37 5.97 -18.24
C CYS A 126 9.44 5.73 -17.17
N HIS A 127 10.68 6.19 -17.42
CA HIS A 127 11.82 5.96 -16.54
C HIS A 127 11.70 6.63 -15.16
N HIS A 128 10.77 7.57 -15.02
CA HIS A 128 10.45 8.23 -13.75
C HIS A 128 9.35 7.55 -12.95
N LEU A 129 8.73 6.48 -13.47
CA LEU A 129 7.61 5.80 -12.82
C LEU A 129 8.07 5.18 -11.50
N GLN A 130 7.41 5.56 -10.41
CA GLN A 130 7.65 5.10 -9.04
C GLN A 130 6.48 4.26 -8.51
N LYS A 131 5.25 4.59 -8.92
CA LYS A 131 4.03 3.98 -8.43
C LYS A 131 3.08 3.60 -9.55
N LEU A 132 2.75 2.31 -9.65
CA LEU A 132 1.86 1.76 -10.66
C LEU A 132 0.77 0.91 -9.99
N MET A 133 -0.48 1.39 -10.06
CA MET A 133 -1.62 0.71 -9.46
C MET A 133 -2.53 0.18 -10.57
N LEU A 134 -2.59 -1.14 -10.72
CA LEU A 134 -3.33 -1.88 -11.74
C LEU A 134 -4.26 -2.95 -11.13
N ALA A 135 -4.47 -2.93 -9.81
CA ALA A 135 -5.32 -3.92 -9.16
C ALA A 135 -6.76 -3.91 -9.70
N GLY A 136 -7.41 -5.06 -9.79
CA GLY A 136 -8.79 -5.15 -10.28
C GLY A 136 -8.93 -4.81 -11.76
N ASN A 137 -8.14 -5.47 -12.59
CA ASN A 137 -8.24 -5.39 -14.05
C ASN A 137 -8.38 -6.83 -14.61
N ARG A 138 -8.12 -7.01 -15.90
CA ARG A 138 -8.17 -8.30 -16.61
C ARG A 138 -6.84 -8.62 -17.28
N LEU A 139 -5.74 -8.15 -16.68
CA LEU A 139 -4.41 -8.30 -17.25
C LEU A 139 -4.02 -9.79 -17.25
N ARG A 140 -3.63 -10.31 -18.41
CA ARG A 140 -3.13 -11.69 -18.58
C ARG A 140 -1.62 -11.79 -18.49
N GLU A 141 -0.93 -10.69 -18.81
CA GLU A 141 0.51 -10.55 -18.72
C GLU A 141 0.89 -9.11 -18.40
N LEU A 142 2.15 -8.92 -18.00
CA LEU A 142 2.79 -7.60 -17.93
C LEU A 142 3.83 -7.50 -19.06
N PRO A 143 3.89 -6.39 -19.81
CA PRO A 143 4.83 -6.27 -20.92
C PRO A 143 6.28 -6.32 -20.40
N ALA A 144 7.14 -7.09 -21.08
CA ALA A 144 8.56 -7.21 -20.72
C ALA A 144 9.29 -5.86 -20.67
N ALA A 145 8.83 -4.89 -21.47
CA ALA A 145 9.35 -3.53 -21.47
C ALA A 145 9.21 -2.81 -20.11
N LEU A 146 8.31 -3.23 -19.22
CA LEU A 146 8.17 -2.64 -17.88
C LEU A 146 9.44 -2.82 -17.02
N ALA A 147 10.33 -3.75 -17.38
CA ALA A 147 11.66 -3.85 -16.80
C ALA A 147 12.50 -2.55 -16.97
N GLY A 148 12.17 -1.70 -17.95
CA GLY A 148 12.79 -0.38 -18.16
C GLY A 148 12.41 0.67 -17.10
N CYS A 149 11.37 0.43 -16.29
CA CYS A 149 10.96 1.29 -15.19
C CYS A 149 11.80 1.02 -13.93
N THR A 150 13.11 1.26 -14.00
CA THR A 150 14.07 0.96 -12.91
C THR A 150 13.86 1.78 -11.62
N ARG A 151 12.99 2.80 -11.65
CA ARG A 151 12.57 3.58 -10.48
C ARG A 151 11.27 3.09 -9.84
N LEU A 152 10.64 2.06 -10.39
CA LEU A 152 9.37 1.53 -9.87
C LEU A 152 9.60 0.97 -8.46
N GLU A 153 8.85 1.49 -7.50
CA GLU A 153 8.95 1.14 -6.08
C GLU A 153 7.69 0.41 -5.59
N LEU A 154 6.51 0.84 -6.06
CA LEU A 154 5.22 0.26 -5.69
C LEU A 154 4.48 -0.24 -6.93
N LEU A 155 4.13 -1.52 -6.93
CA LEU A 155 3.34 -2.18 -7.97
C LEU A 155 2.14 -2.94 -7.37
N ARG A 156 0.92 -2.56 -7.73
CA ARG A 156 -0.30 -3.33 -7.40
C ARG A 156 -0.86 -3.98 -8.66
N ILE A 157 -0.87 -5.29 -8.70
CA ILE A 157 -1.40 -6.11 -9.80
C ILE A 157 -2.35 -7.20 -9.27
N ALA A 158 -2.80 -7.07 -8.03
CA ALA A 158 -3.80 -7.96 -7.42
C ALA A 158 -5.11 -7.98 -8.22
N ALA A 159 -5.88 -9.06 -8.11
CA ALA A 159 -7.16 -9.23 -8.79
C ALA A 159 -7.08 -8.96 -10.31
N ASN A 160 -6.26 -9.76 -11.00
CA ASN A 160 -6.12 -9.77 -12.46
C ASN A 160 -6.25 -11.21 -12.98
N GLU A 161 -5.94 -11.44 -14.25
CA GLU A 161 -5.97 -12.75 -14.92
C GLU A 161 -4.55 -13.28 -15.17
N LEU A 162 -3.55 -12.85 -14.39
CA LEU A 162 -2.16 -13.27 -14.58
C LEU A 162 -2.02 -14.76 -14.24
N THR A 163 -1.29 -15.51 -15.06
CA THR A 163 -0.99 -16.93 -14.82
C THR A 163 0.38 -17.17 -14.22
N GLU A 164 1.23 -16.13 -14.15
CA GLU A 164 2.54 -16.16 -13.52
C GLU A 164 3.03 -14.74 -13.19
N LEU A 165 4.06 -14.64 -12.34
CA LEU A 165 4.84 -13.41 -12.19
C LEU A 165 6.02 -13.43 -13.17
N PRO A 166 6.25 -12.35 -13.93
CA PRO A 166 7.36 -12.33 -14.86
C PRO A 166 8.70 -12.23 -14.11
N VAL A 167 9.70 -13.02 -14.54
CA VAL A 167 11.01 -13.12 -13.86
C VAL A 167 11.73 -11.77 -13.74
N TRP A 168 11.60 -10.88 -14.74
CA TRP A 168 12.24 -9.55 -14.70
C TRP A 168 11.78 -8.70 -13.52
N LEU A 169 10.57 -8.93 -13.00
CA LEU A 169 10.01 -8.19 -11.85
C LEU A 169 10.84 -8.42 -10.59
N LEU A 170 11.36 -9.62 -10.42
CA LEU A 170 12.23 -10.02 -9.29
C LEU A 170 13.60 -9.33 -9.31
N SER A 171 13.99 -8.80 -10.47
CA SER A 171 15.26 -8.10 -10.68
C SER A 171 15.15 -6.57 -10.63
N LEU A 172 13.94 -6.01 -10.43
CA LEU A 172 13.77 -4.56 -10.40
C LEU A 172 14.47 -3.95 -9.17
N PRO A 173 15.41 -3.01 -9.36
CA PRO A 173 16.34 -2.62 -8.31
C PRO A 173 15.69 -1.79 -7.19
N ARG A 174 14.52 -1.20 -7.45
CA ARG A 174 13.79 -0.38 -6.48
C ARG A 174 12.43 -0.92 -6.09
N LEU A 175 11.97 -2.03 -6.69
CA LEU A 175 10.66 -2.58 -6.34
C LEU A 175 10.69 -3.02 -4.87
N THR A 176 9.69 -2.56 -4.12
CA THR A 176 9.66 -2.60 -2.65
C THR A 176 8.31 -3.10 -2.15
N TRP A 177 7.22 -2.55 -2.68
CA TRP A 177 5.86 -2.90 -2.29
C TRP A 177 5.13 -3.50 -3.47
N LEU A 178 4.80 -4.78 -3.35
CA LEU A 178 4.22 -5.58 -4.42
C LEU A 178 2.98 -6.29 -3.89
N ALA A 179 1.85 -6.12 -4.56
CA ALA A 179 0.65 -6.92 -4.31
C ALA A 179 0.20 -7.62 -5.59
N TYR A 180 -0.01 -8.94 -5.52
CA TYR A 180 -0.43 -9.74 -6.67
C TYR A 180 -1.46 -10.81 -6.31
N ALA A 181 -2.00 -10.84 -5.09
CA ALA A 181 -3.05 -11.77 -4.68
C ALA A 181 -4.30 -11.70 -5.57
N GLY A 182 -5.08 -12.78 -5.62
CA GLY A 182 -6.29 -12.85 -6.44
C GLY A 182 -6.04 -12.97 -7.95
N ASN A 183 -4.82 -13.34 -8.36
CA ASN A 183 -4.54 -13.85 -9.70
C ASN A 183 -4.64 -15.38 -9.72
N PRO A 184 -4.99 -16.02 -10.85
CA PRO A 184 -5.13 -17.47 -10.96
C PRO A 184 -4.00 -18.31 -10.37
N PHE A 185 -2.74 -17.89 -10.50
CA PHE A 185 -1.59 -18.64 -9.94
C PHE A 185 -1.50 -18.59 -8.41
N CYS A 186 -2.22 -17.67 -7.75
CA CYS A 186 -2.27 -17.56 -6.29
C CYS A 186 -3.30 -18.50 -5.67
N ASP A 187 -4.36 -18.86 -6.41
CA ASP A 187 -5.52 -19.56 -5.86
C ASP A 187 -5.16 -20.88 -5.14
N PRO A 188 -4.28 -21.75 -5.68
CA PRO A 188 -3.89 -22.98 -4.98
C PRO A 188 -3.14 -22.70 -3.67
N LEU A 189 -2.30 -21.66 -3.64
CA LEU A 189 -1.51 -21.29 -2.46
C LEU A 189 -2.40 -20.70 -1.36
N GLU A 190 -3.32 -19.80 -1.73
CA GLU A 190 -4.29 -19.20 -0.82
C GLU A 190 -5.22 -20.26 -0.23
N ALA A 191 -5.75 -21.17 -1.06
CA ALA A 191 -6.59 -22.28 -0.62
C ALA A 191 -5.85 -23.22 0.35
N ALA A 192 -4.60 -23.57 0.04
CA ALA A 192 -3.79 -24.42 0.91
C ALA A 192 -3.46 -23.74 2.25
N ALA A 193 -3.20 -22.43 2.25
CA ALA A 193 -2.93 -21.67 3.47
C ALA A 193 -4.15 -21.60 4.39
N VAL A 194 -5.32 -21.27 3.84
CA VAL A 194 -6.59 -21.24 4.58
C VAL A 194 -6.94 -22.63 5.14
N ALA A 195 -6.71 -23.70 4.39
CA ALA A 195 -6.97 -25.07 4.84
C ALA A 195 -6.08 -25.49 6.03
N ARG A 196 -4.84 -24.98 6.12
CA ARG A 196 -3.93 -25.25 7.24
C ARG A 196 -4.27 -24.47 8.51
N HIS A 197 -4.94 -23.33 8.37
CA HIS A 197 -5.23 -22.41 9.46
C HIS A 197 -6.71 -22.01 9.50
N PRO A 198 -7.65 -22.95 9.69
CA PRO A 198 -9.06 -22.59 9.77
C PRO A 198 -9.33 -21.75 11.03
N LEU A 199 -9.89 -20.55 10.86
CA LEU A 199 -10.44 -19.78 11.98
C LEU A 199 -11.92 -20.06 12.20
N ASN A 200 -12.31 -19.99 13.47
CA ASN A 200 -13.70 -20.05 13.88
C ASN A 200 -14.49 -18.86 13.32
N SER A 201 -15.77 -19.11 13.04
CA SER A 201 -16.73 -18.06 12.71
C SER A 201 -17.33 -17.52 14.00
N ILE A 202 -17.33 -16.21 14.17
CA ILE A 202 -18.03 -15.52 15.25
C ILE A 202 -19.33 -14.96 14.67
N ASP A 203 -20.47 -15.35 15.25
CA ASP A 203 -21.79 -14.93 14.78
C ASP A 203 -22.01 -13.45 15.09
N TRP A 204 -22.54 -12.69 14.13
CA TRP A 204 -22.89 -11.28 14.33
C TRP A 204 -23.79 -11.05 15.55
N ASN A 205 -24.68 -12.00 15.86
CA ASN A 205 -25.58 -11.89 16.99
C ASN A 205 -24.87 -12.03 18.36
N GLU A 206 -23.61 -12.49 18.37
CA GLU A 206 -22.77 -12.50 19.57
C GLU A 206 -22.09 -11.15 19.82
N LEU A 207 -22.24 -10.19 18.90
CA LEU A 207 -21.55 -8.91 18.91
C LEU A 207 -22.50 -7.75 19.18
N THR A 208 -22.14 -6.92 20.15
CA THR A 208 -22.72 -5.59 20.33
C THR A 208 -21.77 -4.57 19.74
N VAL A 209 -22.05 -4.08 18.54
CA VAL A 209 -21.23 -3.05 17.88
C VAL A 209 -21.46 -1.70 18.53
N GLU A 210 -20.37 -1.00 18.82
CA GLU A 210 -20.34 0.30 19.49
C GLU A 210 -19.85 1.38 18.51
N GLN A 211 -18.90 2.22 18.92
CA GLN A 211 -18.39 3.33 18.11
C GLN A 211 -17.44 2.86 16.99
N GLN A 212 -17.41 3.65 15.91
CA GLN A 212 -16.38 3.55 14.88
C GLN A 212 -15.02 3.98 15.44
N LEU A 213 -14.00 3.14 15.26
CA LEU A 213 -12.61 3.41 15.65
C LEU A 213 -11.81 4.03 14.51
N GLY A 214 -12.12 3.66 13.27
CA GLY A 214 -11.42 4.16 12.09
C GLY A 214 -12.03 3.67 10.79
N GLU A 215 -11.64 4.30 9.69
CA GLU A 215 -12.11 3.97 8.36
C GLU A 215 -10.99 4.16 7.34
N GLY A 216 -10.76 3.13 6.52
CA GLY A 216 -9.75 3.13 5.48
C GLY A 216 -10.33 2.78 4.11
N ALA A 217 -9.43 2.57 3.15
CA ALA A 217 -9.78 2.14 1.80
C ALA A 217 -10.37 0.73 1.77
N SER A 218 -9.95 -0.15 2.69
CA SER A 218 -10.39 -1.56 2.71
C SER A 218 -11.65 -1.81 3.55
N GLY A 219 -12.00 -0.91 4.47
CA GLY A 219 -13.06 -1.20 5.43
C GLY A 219 -13.31 -0.12 6.47
N VAL A 220 -14.28 -0.39 7.33
CA VAL A 220 -14.57 0.39 8.55
C VAL A 220 -14.29 -0.50 9.75
N ILE A 221 -13.64 0.05 10.77
CA ILE A 221 -13.30 -0.65 12.01
C ILE A 221 -14.17 -0.08 13.12
N PHE A 222 -14.86 -0.95 13.85
CA PHE A 222 -15.70 -0.61 14.99
C PHE A 222 -15.15 -1.24 16.26
N ARG A 223 -15.35 -0.58 17.39
CA ARG A 223 -15.31 -1.23 18.69
C ARG A 223 -16.57 -2.07 18.83
N ALA A 224 -16.46 -3.23 19.45
CA ALA A 224 -17.61 -4.02 19.83
C ALA A 224 -17.35 -4.76 21.13
N ARG A 225 -18.42 -5.26 21.74
CA ARG A 225 -18.35 -6.23 22.82
C ARG A 225 -18.80 -7.59 22.31
N TRP A 226 -17.93 -8.60 22.45
CA TRP A 226 -18.24 -9.98 22.10
C TRP A 226 -18.69 -10.74 23.35
N GLN A 227 -19.88 -11.35 23.27
CA GLN A 227 -20.43 -12.23 24.29
C GLN A 227 -20.48 -13.66 23.75
N PRO A 228 -19.51 -14.52 24.10
CA PRO A 228 -19.51 -15.90 23.62
C PRO A 228 -20.75 -16.68 24.12
N PRO A 229 -21.30 -17.59 23.31
CA PRO A 229 -22.47 -18.40 23.68
C PRO A 229 -22.15 -19.41 24.80
N THR A 230 -20.87 -19.66 25.08
CA THR A 230 -20.39 -20.56 26.12
C THR A 230 -20.53 -20.00 27.54
N GLY A 231 -21.12 -18.81 27.72
CA GLY A 231 -21.27 -18.15 29.02
C GLY A 231 -19.97 -17.55 29.58
N ALA A 232 -18.91 -17.48 28.76
CA ALA A 232 -17.68 -16.78 29.11
C ALA A 232 -17.94 -15.28 29.32
N ALA A 233 -17.06 -14.62 30.09
CA ALA A 233 -17.16 -13.19 30.31
C ALA A 233 -17.09 -12.43 28.97
N PRO A 234 -17.91 -11.39 28.78
CA PRO A 234 -17.84 -10.57 27.58
C PRO A 234 -16.48 -9.88 27.47
N THR A 235 -15.99 -9.75 26.25
CA THR A 235 -14.69 -9.15 25.95
C THR A 235 -14.83 -8.02 24.95
N ASP A 236 -14.04 -6.96 25.14
CA ASP A 236 -13.98 -5.86 24.19
C ASP A 236 -13.06 -6.26 23.01
N ILE A 237 -13.54 -6.00 21.80
CA ILE A 237 -12.92 -6.41 20.54
C ILE A 237 -12.99 -5.27 19.50
N ALA A 238 -12.29 -5.46 18.39
CA ALA A 238 -12.48 -4.66 17.19
C ALA A 238 -13.10 -5.50 16.07
N VAL A 239 -14.06 -4.93 15.33
CA VAL A 239 -14.69 -5.57 14.16
C VAL A 239 -14.32 -4.77 12.93
N LYS A 240 -13.58 -5.37 12.00
CA LYS A 240 -13.29 -4.80 10.69
C LYS A 240 -14.32 -5.31 9.70
N LEU A 241 -15.16 -4.41 9.17
CA LEU A 241 -16.07 -4.70 8.07
C LEU A 241 -15.44 -4.23 6.75
N PHE A 242 -15.34 -5.13 5.78
CA PHE A 242 -14.76 -4.80 4.48
C PHE A 242 -15.74 -4.02 3.61
N LYS A 243 -15.20 -3.07 2.84
CA LYS A 243 -15.94 -2.28 1.85
C LYS A 243 -15.80 -2.90 0.46
N GLY A 244 -16.93 -3.17 -0.19
CA GLY A 244 -16.97 -3.60 -1.59
C GLY A 244 -16.28 -4.95 -1.84
N ALA A 245 -16.16 -5.30 -3.12
CA ALA A 245 -15.53 -6.56 -3.54
C ALA A 245 -14.01 -6.42 -3.81
N LEU A 246 -13.51 -5.19 -3.92
CA LEU A 246 -12.14 -4.87 -4.34
C LEU A 246 -11.66 -3.58 -3.66
N THR A 247 -10.41 -3.57 -3.19
CA THR A 247 -9.72 -2.41 -2.60
C THR A 247 -8.63 -1.89 -3.53
N SER A 248 -7.90 -0.84 -3.14
CA SER A 248 -6.72 -0.38 -3.89
C SER A 248 -5.60 -1.41 -3.96
N ASP A 249 -5.57 -2.33 -3.00
CA ASP A 249 -4.43 -3.21 -2.71
C ASP A 249 -4.74 -4.67 -3.03
N GLY A 250 -6.02 -5.06 -3.02
CA GLY A 250 -6.43 -6.42 -3.38
C GLY A 250 -7.88 -6.74 -3.04
N LEU A 251 -8.15 -8.03 -2.85
CA LEU A 251 -9.49 -8.55 -2.54
C LEU A 251 -9.63 -8.75 -1.03
N PRO A 252 -10.78 -8.38 -0.43
CA PRO A 252 -11.05 -8.63 0.99
C PRO A 252 -10.81 -10.09 1.42
N ARG A 253 -11.14 -11.06 0.54
CA ARG A 253 -10.91 -12.49 0.82
C ARG A 253 -9.43 -12.84 0.99
N SER A 254 -8.55 -12.25 0.19
CA SER A 254 -7.12 -12.51 0.23
C SER A 254 -6.49 -11.86 1.46
N GLU A 255 -6.95 -10.64 1.83
CA GLU A 255 -6.57 -10.00 3.09
C GLU A 255 -6.96 -10.87 4.30
N MET A 256 -8.20 -11.37 4.33
CA MET A 256 -8.66 -12.28 5.38
C MET A 256 -7.82 -13.56 5.42
N ALA A 257 -7.58 -14.20 4.27
CA ALA A 257 -6.75 -15.41 4.18
C ALA A 257 -5.34 -15.18 4.72
N ALA A 258 -4.72 -14.04 4.40
CA ALA A 258 -3.40 -13.67 4.88
C ALA A 258 -3.39 -13.40 6.40
N CYS A 259 -4.32 -12.60 6.91
CA CYS A 259 -4.50 -12.35 8.35
C CYS A 259 -4.67 -13.66 9.14
N ILE A 260 -5.49 -14.56 8.62
CA ILE A 260 -5.75 -15.88 9.21
C ILE A 260 -4.48 -16.74 9.21
N SER A 261 -3.82 -16.83 8.04
CA SER A 261 -2.67 -17.72 7.84
C SER A 261 -1.40 -17.23 8.55
N ALA A 262 -1.30 -15.91 8.78
CA ALA A 262 -0.26 -15.33 9.62
C ALA A 262 -0.33 -15.88 11.05
N GLY A 263 -1.53 -16.20 11.55
CA GLY A 263 -1.73 -16.73 12.89
C GLY A 263 -1.36 -15.74 14.00
N ASN A 264 -1.31 -16.23 15.23
CA ASN A 264 -0.96 -15.38 16.37
C ASN A 264 0.56 -15.16 16.46
N TYR A 265 0.99 -13.90 16.56
CA TYR A 265 2.39 -13.53 16.74
C TYR A 265 2.48 -12.23 17.56
N PRO A 266 3.45 -12.05 18.48
CA PRO A 266 3.49 -10.91 19.42
C PRO A 266 3.46 -9.51 18.79
N HIS A 267 3.85 -9.40 17.52
CA HIS A 267 3.96 -8.15 16.79
C HIS A 267 2.92 -8.04 15.66
N LEU A 268 1.88 -8.87 15.69
CA LEU A 268 0.73 -8.80 14.79
C LEU A 268 -0.53 -8.46 15.57
N ILE A 269 -1.47 -7.77 14.92
CA ILE A 269 -2.82 -7.58 15.48
C ILE A 269 -3.49 -8.95 15.55
N GLY A 270 -3.88 -9.37 16.75
CA GLY A 270 -4.49 -10.68 16.97
C GLY A 270 -5.84 -10.81 16.25
N VAL A 271 -6.03 -11.91 15.52
CA VAL A 271 -7.29 -12.25 14.86
C VAL A 271 -8.03 -13.29 15.71
N ARG A 272 -9.25 -12.96 16.14
CA ARG A 272 -10.10 -13.84 16.94
C ARG A 272 -10.94 -14.78 16.08
N GLY A 273 -11.39 -14.31 14.91
CA GLY A 273 -12.21 -15.11 14.02
C GLY A 273 -12.71 -14.32 12.82
N ARG A 274 -13.35 -15.04 11.89
CA ARG A 274 -14.08 -14.43 10.79
C ARG A 274 -15.48 -14.05 11.24
N LEU A 275 -16.01 -12.96 10.71
CA LEU A 275 -17.38 -12.56 10.97
C LEU A 275 -18.35 -13.46 10.19
N GLY A 276 -19.36 -13.99 10.87
CA GLY A 276 -20.45 -14.77 10.30
C GLY A 276 -21.81 -14.10 10.46
N LYS A 277 -22.76 -14.39 9.56
CA LYS A 277 -24.17 -13.97 9.62
C LYS A 277 -24.42 -12.46 9.81
N HIS A 278 -23.54 -11.60 9.32
CA HIS A 278 -23.80 -10.16 9.26
C HIS A 278 -25.08 -9.90 8.44
N PRO A 279 -26.08 -9.12 8.93
CA PRO A 279 -27.39 -9.01 8.28
C PRO A 279 -27.35 -8.49 6.82
N PRO A 280 -26.47 -7.53 6.47
CA PRO A 280 -26.19 -7.14 5.09
C PRO A 280 -25.31 -8.10 4.28
N GLY A 281 -24.84 -9.20 4.87
CA GLY A 281 -23.93 -10.16 4.23
C GLY A 281 -22.49 -9.68 4.05
N ALA A 282 -22.12 -8.52 4.62
CA ALA A 282 -20.74 -8.02 4.49
C ALA A 282 -19.72 -8.97 5.16
N GLN A 283 -18.54 -9.08 4.54
CA GLN A 283 -17.41 -9.82 5.08
C GLN A 283 -16.69 -8.99 6.15
N GLY A 284 -16.09 -9.66 7.13
CA GLY A 284 -15.33 -8.98 8.16
C GLY A 284 -14.46 -9.90 9.01
N LEU A 285 -13.56 -9.28 9.76
CA LEU A 285 -12.72 -9.93 10.76
C LEU A 285 -13.04 -9.40 12.16
N VAL A 286 -13.01 -10.30 13.12
CA VAL A 286 -13.01 -9.98 14.54
C VAL A 286 -11.57 -10.01 15.02
N LEU A 287 -11.11 -8.87 15.52
CA LEU A 287 -9.74 -8.60 15.92
C LEU A 287 -9.69 -8.32 17.43
N GLU A 288 -8.52 -8.50 18.02
CA GLU A 288 -8.23 -7.99 19.36
C GLU A 288 -8.36 -6.47 19.39
N LEU A 289 -8.96 -5.93 20.46
CA LEU A 289 -8.97 -4.50 20.66
C LEU A 289 -7.56 -4.05 21.04
N ILE A 290 -7.05 -3.08 20.29
CA ILE A 290 -5.68 -2.57 20.45
C ILE A 290 -5.65 -1.61 21.64
N ASP A 291 -4.60 -1.72 22.46
CA ASP A 291 -4.39 -0.83 23.60
C ASP A 291 -4.27 0.63 23.11
N PRO A 292 -5.00 1.59 23.73
CA PRO A 292 -4.95 3.00 23.34
C PRO A 292 -3.56 3.66 23.39
N ALA A 293 -2.57 3.05 24.05
CA ALA A 293 -1.18 3.50 24.05
C ALA A 293 -0.48 3.33 22.69
N PHE A 294 -1.05 2.53 21.78
CA PHE A 294 -0.54 2.37 20.42
C PHE A 294 -1.07 3.48 19.51
N ALA A 295 -0.16 4.09 18.75
CA ALA A 295 -0.46 5.06 17.70
C ALA A 295 0.28 4.70 16.41
N THR A 296 -0.27 5.10 15.26
CA THR A 296 0.39 4.90 13.97
C THR A 296 1.77 5.58 13.96
N LEU A 297 2.79 4.85 13.50
CA LEU A 297 4.18 5.31 13.51
C LEU A 297 4.42 6.51 12.58
N ALA A 298 3.71 6.58 11.45
CA ALA A 298 3.77 7.68 10.50
C ALA A 298 2.44 7.86 9.73
N GLY A 299 2.27 9.00 9.07
CA GLY A 299 1.24 9.19 8.05
C GLY A 299 1.64 8.55 6.71
N PRO A 300 0.67 8.32 5.82
CA PRO A 300 0.93 7.69 4.52
C PRO A 300 1.74 8.60 3.58
N PRO A 301 2.23 8.09 2.44
CA PRO A 301 3.02 8.89 1.51
C PRO A 301 2.25 10.09 0.93
N SER A 302 2.96 11.20 0.69
CA SER A 302 2.42 12.41 0.09
C SER A 302 2.61 12.44 -1.44
N PHE A 303 2.02 13.43 -2.11
CA PHE A 303 2.33 13.69 -3.53
C PHE A 303 3.80 14.10 -3.73
N ALA A 304 4.49 14.60 -2.71
CA ALA A 304 5.90 14.94 -2.83
C ALA A 304 6.77 13.67 -2.76
N SER A 305 6.59 12.89 -1.69
CA SER A 305 7.37 11.68 -1.42
C SER A 305 7.04 10.53 -2.38
N CYS A 306 5.82 10.49 -2.91
CA CYS A 306 5.23 9.48 -3.79
C CYS A 306 5.04 8.10 -3.13
N THR A 307 6.06 7.61 -2.43
CA THR A 307 6.15 6.25 -1.90
C THR A 307 6.77 6.16 -0.50
N ARG A 308 7.19 7.28 0.11
CA ARG A 308 7.78 7.30 1.47
C ARG A 308 6.82 7.93 2.48
N ASP A 309 6.76 7.37 3.68
CA ASP A 309 5.82 7.83 4.72
C ASP A 309 6.20 9.20 5.29
N GLU A 310 5.18 9.92 5.76
CA GLU A 310 5.30 11.27 6.31
C GLU A 310 5.22 11.23 7.83
N TYR A 311 6.26 11.70 8.49
CA TYR A 311 6.31 11.76 9.96
C TYR A 311 6.03 13.18 10.42
N ALA A 312 5.47 13.33 11.63
CA ALA A 312 5.36 14.65 12.24
C ALA A 312 6.77 15.29 12.38
N PRO A 313 6.94 16.59 12.12
CA PRO A 313 8.26 17.23 12.15
C PRO A 313 9.03 17.08 13.47
N ALA A 314 8.30 16.94 14.59
CA ALA A 314 8.89 16.79 15.93
C ALA A 314 9.14 15.32 16.33
N THR A 315 8.88 14.35 15.46
CA THR A 315 9.06 12.93 15.78
C THR A 315 10.54 12.60 15.94
N VAL A 316 10.91 12.12 17.13
CA VAL A 316 12.26 11.70 17.49
C VAL A 316 12.21 10.41 18.28
N PHE A 317 13.16 9.51 18.04
CA PHE A 317 13.28 8.22 18.73
C PHE A 317 14.62 8.09 19.43
N THR A 318 14.62 7.46 20.61
CA THR A 318 15.85 6.96 21.22
C THR A 318 16.35 5.73 20.47
N LEU A 319 17.65 5.44 20.56
CA LEU A 319 18.24 4.25 19.94
C LEU A 319 17.55 2.94 20.39
N ALA A 320 17.20 2.84 21.67
CA ALA A 320 16.48 1.69 22.22
C ALA A 320 15.08 1.51 21.59
N VAL A 321 14.37 2.60 21.28
CA VAL A 321 13.08 2.53 20.59
C VAL A 321 13.26 2.11 19.14
N VAL A 322 14.24 2.67 18.42
CA VAL A 322 14.58 2.27 17.05
C VAL A 322 14.89 0.77 16.97
N LEU A 323 15.74 0.27 17.87
CA LEU A 323 16.10 -1.15 17.93
C LEU A 323 14.90 -2.05 18.19
N ARG A 324 14.02 -1.68 19.13
CA ARG A 324 12.81 -2.47 19.43
C ARG A 324 11.84 -2.54 18.25
N ILE A 325 11.59 -1.42 17.57
CA ILE A 325 10.74 -1.39 16.38
C ILE A 325 11.37 -2.21 15.25
N ALA A 326 12.65 -1.95 14.93
CA ALA A 326 13.36 -2.66 13.86
C ALA A 326 13.37 -4.17 14.09
N ARG A 327 13.69 -4.61 15.32
CA ARG A 327 13.71 -6.03 15.69
C ARG A 327 12.33 -6.66 15.59
N GLY A 328 11.29 -5.99 16.10
CA GLY A 328 9.91 -6.48 16.05
C GLY A 328 9.42 -6.65 14.61
N MET A 329 9.70 -5.68 13.74
CA MET A 329 9.30 -5.74 12.32
C MET A 329 10.08 -6.78 11.53
N ALA A 330 11.40 -6.91 11.78
CA ALA A 330 12.18 -7.97 11.16
C ALA A 330 11.72 -9.37 11.59
N ALA A 331 11.40 -9.56 12.88
CA ALA A 331 10.88 -10.82 13.40
C ALA A 331 9.51 -11.17 12.79
N THR A 332 8.64 -10.16 12.67
CA THR A 332 7.30 -10.29 12.08
C THR A 332 7.38 -10.69 10.61
N ALA A 333 8.20 -10.00 9.83
CA ALA A 333 8.40 -10.34 8.42
C ALA A 333 9.01 -11.74 8.24
N ALA A 334 10.00 -12.13 9.06
CA ALA A 334 10.53 -13.49 9.07
C ALA A 334 9.44 -14.54 9.36
N HIS A 335 8.55 -14.27 10.31
CA HIS A 335 7.42 -15.14 10.64
C HIS A 335 6.42 -15.28 9.49
N LEU A 336 6.09 -14.17 8.80
CA LEU A 336 5.23 -14.19 7.61
C LEU A 336 5.89 -14.97 6.47
N HIS A 337 7.18 -14.75 6.22
CA HIS A 337 7.94 -15.43 5.16
C HIS A 337 8.03 -16.94 5.39
N ALA A 338 8.24 -17.37 6.64
CA ALA A 338 8.23 -18.79 7.01
C ALA A 338 6.88 -19.48 6.71
N ARG A 339 5.79 -18.70 6.63
CA ARG A 339 4.44 -19.15 6.30
C ARG A 339 4.08 -18.98 4.83
N GLY A 340 5.03 -18.54 3.99
CA GLY A 340 4.78 -18.29 2.57
C GLY A 340 3.93 -17.05 2.30
N ILE A 341 3.98 -16.04 3.19
CA ILE A 341 3.22 -14.79 3.07
C ILE A 341 4.20 -13.63 2.88
N LEU A 342 4.00 -12.84 1.83
CA LEU A 342 4.53 -11.47 1.74
C LEU A 342 3.48 -10.52 2.27
N HIS A 343 3.88 -9.52 3.05
CA HIS A 343 2.96 -8.46 3.47
C HIS A 343 2.57 -7.55 2.30
N GLY A 344 3.50 -7.27 1.41
CA GLY A 344 3.31 -6.43 0.22
C GLY A 344 3.16 -4.93 0.53
N ASP A 345 3.07 -4.55 1.81
CA ASP A 345 2.79 -3.17 2.26
C ASP A 345 3.44 -2.84 3.61
N LEU A 346 4.67 -3.34 3.83
CA LEU A 346 5.43 -3.05 5.04
C LEU A 346 5.84 -1.56 5.05
N TYR A 347 5.02 -0.75 5.72
CA TYR A 347 5.13 0.70 5.83
C TYR A 347 5.00 1.16 7.28
N ALA A 348 5.56 2.32 7.61
CA ALA A 348 5.38 2.91 8.93
C ALA A 348 3.92 3.29 9.20
N HIS A 349 3.15 3.73 8.20
CA HIS A 349 1.72 4.00 8.39
C HIS A 349 0.86 2.75 8.67
N ASN A 350 1.40 1.54 8.45
CA ASN A 350 0.77 0.27 8.79
C ASN A 350 1.30 -0.34 10.09
N ILE A 351 2.21 0.35 10.78
CA ILE A 351 2.79 -0.07 12.04
C ILE A 351 2.26 0.82 13.16
N LEU A 352 1.66 0.19 14.16
CA LEU A 352 1.29 0.85 15.40
C LEU A 352 2.42 0.70 16.42
N THR A 353 2.73 1.76 17.16
CA THR A 353 3.79 1.78 18.16
C THR A 353 3.40 2.46 19.45
N THR A 354 3.99 2.04 20.56
CA THR A 354 3.95 2.79 21.84
C THR A 354 5.20 3.66 21.98
N PRO A 355 5.22 4.65 22.90
CA PRO A 355 6.44 5.42 23.20
C PRO A 355 7.63 4.55 23.63
N GLY A 356 7.35 3.37 24.19
CA GLY A 356 8.35 2.38 24.56
C GLY A 356 8.87 1.54 23.38
N GLY A 357 8.41 1.74 22.15
CA GLY A 357 8.84 0.96 20.98
C GLY A 357 8.26 -0.45 20.89
N ALA A 358 7.22 -0.77 21.68
CA ALA A 358 6.39 -1.93 21.36
C ALA A 358 5.69 -1.65 20.03
N CYS A 359 5.56 -2.66 19.17
CA CYS A 359 5.05 -2.48 17.82
C CYS A 359 4.13 -3.62 17.39
N LEU A 360 3.11 -3.26 16.59
CA LEU A 360 2.15 -4.15 15.96
C LEU A 360 2.05 -3.79 14.48
N LEU A 361 2.19 -4.79 13.61
CA LEU A 361 1.96 -4.66 12.18
C LEU A 361 0.51 -5.03 11.85
N GLY A 362 -0.12 -4.21 11.02
CA GLY A 362 -1.47 -4.43 10.50
C GLY A 362 -1.56 -4.18 8.99
N ASP A 363 -2.79 -4.18 8.50
CA ASP A 363 -3.15 -3.97 7.08
C ASP A 363 -2.55 -4.98 6.09
N PHE A 364 -3.18 -6.15 6.00
CA PHE A 364 -2.81 -7.20 5.05
C PHE A 364 -3.48 -7.02 3.68
N GLY A 365 -4.01 -5.84 3.36
CA GLY A 365 -4.75 -5.59 2.12
C GLY A 365 -3.96 -5.92 0.85
N ALA A 366 -2.63 -5.80 0.90
CA ALA A 366 -1.69 -6.09 -0.17
C ALA A 366 -1.04 -7.48 -0.09
N ALA A 367 -1.31 -8.23 0.98
CA ALA A 367 -0.59 -9.46 1.27
C ALA A 367 -0.81 -10.50 0.17
N SER A 368 0.23 -11.27 -0.12
CA SER A 368 0.21 -12.26 -1.19
C SER A 368 0.93 -13.53 -0.75
N PHE A 369 0.44 -14.68 -1.21
CA PHE A 369 1.07 -15.97 -0.93
C PHE A 369 2.14 -16.31 -1.97
N PHE A 370 3.18 -17.03 -1.56
CA PHE A 370 4.20 -17.57 -2.44
C PHE A 370 4.52 -19.03 -2.10
N ASN A 371 5.01 -19.78 -3.08
CA ASN A 371 5.39 -21.17 -2.90
C ASN A 371 6.72 -21.28 -2.16
N THR A 372 6.71 -21.78 -0.93
CA THR A 372 7.95 -21.98 -0.14
C THR A 372 8.82 -23.13 -0.63
N ALA A 373 8.32 -24.00 -1.50
CA ALA A 373 9.11 -25.07 -2.12
C ALA A 373 9.92 -24.62 -3.34
N ASP A 374 9.50 -23.52 -4.00
CA ASP A 374 10.27 -22.91 -5.09
C ASP A 374 11.27 -21.90 -4.50
N LEU A 375 12.39 -22.42 -3.99
CA LEU A 375 13.37 -21.64 -3.24
C LEU A 375 13.92 -20.42 -4.00
N PRO A 376 14.29 -20.50 -5.30
CA PRO A 376 14.76 -19.34 -6.04
C PRO A 376 13.75 -18.19 -6.08
N THR A 377 12.50 -18.48 -6.46
CA THR A 377 11.43 -17.47 -6.54
C THR A 377 11.06 -16.95 -5.16
N ALA A 378 10.94 -17.86 -4.18
CA ALA A 378 10.66 -17.51 -2.79
C ALA A 378 11.70 -16.54 -2.22
N HIS A 379 13.00 -16.84 -2.38
CA HIS A 379 14.06 -15.96 -1.90
C HIS A 379 14.02 -14.60 -2.59
N ALA A 380 13.85 -14.57 -3.91
CA ALA A 380 13.81 -13.31 -4.65
C ALA A 380 12.64 -12.41 -4.22
N LEU A 381 11.46 -13.00 -4.00
CA LEU A 381 10.28 -12.29 -3.47
C LEU A 381 10.52 -11.75 -2.05
N GLN A 382 11.11 -12.56 -1.16
CA GLN A 382 11.46 -12.12 0.19
C GLN A 382 12.48 -10.97 0.16
N GLN A 383 13.48 -11.05 -0.72
CA GLN A 383 14.49 -10.00 -0.91
C GLN A 383 13.91 -8.71 -1.52
N LEU A 384 12.83 -8.78 -2.30
CA LEU A 384 12.09 -7.58 -2.68
C LEU A 384 11.50 -6.89 -1.45
N GLU A 385 10.80 -7.62 -0.58
CA GLU A 385 10.17 -7.06 0.63
C GLU A 385 11.19 -6.57 1.68
N VAL A 386 12.39 -7.17 1.73
CA VAL A 386 13.49 -6.68 2.58
C VAL A 386 13.83 -5.20 2.33
N ARG A 387 13.66 -4.73 1.09
CA ARG A 387 13.86 -3.31 0.78
C ARG A 387 12.87 -2.42 1.54
N ALA A 388 11.64 -2.88 1.78
CA ALA A 388 10.63 -2.13 2.53
C ALA A 388 11.10 -1.91 3.98
N PHE A 389 11.66 -2.95 4.59
CA PHE A 389 12.31 -2.84 5.90
C PHE A 389 13.52 -1.90 5.86
N GLY A 390 14.33 -1.94 4.80
CA GLY A 390 15.43 -0.99 4.60
C GLY A 390 14.96 0.48 4.53
N CYS A 391 13.82 0.76 3.90
CA CYS A 391 13.20 2.10 3.88
C CYS A 391 12.68 2.51 5.26
N LEU A 392 11.99 1.60 5.96
CA LEU A 392 11.54 1.84 7.33
C LEU A 392 12.72 2.13 8.27
N LEU A 393 13.79 1.35 8.20
CA LEU A 393 14.98 1.54 9.02
C LEU A 393 15.68 2.87 8.72
N GLU A 394 15.76 3.27 7.45
CA GLU A 394 16.26 4.59 7.05
C GLU A 394 15.43 5.72 7.68
N GLU A 395 14.11 5.60 7.66
CA GLU A 395 13.19 6.59 8.25
C GLU A 395 13.33 6.69 9.77
N LEU A 396 13.48 5.56 10.46
CA LEU A 396 13.71 5.49 11.90
C LEU A 396 15.07 6.10 12.27
N LEU A 397 16.13 5.76 11.53
CA LEU A 397 17.50 6.26 11.78
C LEU A 397 17.61 7.77 11.54
N ALA A 398 16.95 8.30 10.51
CA ALA A 398 16.89 9.75 10.26
C ALA A 398 16.25 10.54 11.41
N ARG A 399 15.53 9.87 12.31
CA ARG A 399 14.83 10.44 13.46
C ARG A 399 15.41 9.96 14.78
N CYS A 400 16.56 9.30 14.76
CA CYS A 400 17.25 8.87 15.96
C CYS A 400 18.12 10.01 16.51
N ASN A 401 17.93 10.42 17.76
CA ASN A 401 18.72 11.48 18.40
C ASN A 401 19.96 10.97 19.16
N ALA A 402 20.38 9.74 18.91
CA ALA A 402 21.55 9.17 19.56
C ALA A 402 22.85 9.79 19.04
N ALA A 403 23.84 9.93 19.92
CA ALA A 403 25.20 10.25 19.51
C ALA A 403 25.77 9.12 18.61
N PRO A 404 26.73 9.44 17.72
CA PRO A 404 27.40 8.41 16.93
C PRO A 404 27.99 7.32 17.82
N SER A 405 27.59 6.07 17.58
CA SER A 405 28.08 4.88 18.26
C SER A 405 28.33 3.75 17.27
N THR A 406 29.07 2.74 17.70
CA THR A 406 29.28 1.52 16.92
C THR A 406 27.96 0.77 16.67
N THR A 407 27.02 0.81 17.62
CA THR A 407 25.63 0.34 17.42
C THR A 407 24.94 1.08 16.26
N LEU A 408 25.00 2.41 16.24
CA LEU A 408 24.35 3.22 15.19
C LEU A 408 24.98 2.96 13.80
N GLN A 409 26.31 2.82 13.75
CA GLN A 409 27.03 2.45 12.52
C GLN A 409 26.61 1.07 11.99
N ALA A 410 26.43 0.09 12.88
CA ALA A 410 25.94 -1.23 12.51
C ALA A 410 24.53 -1.18 11.91
N LEU A 411 23.63 -0.37 12.48
CA LEU A 411 22.28 -0.17 11.94
C LEU A 411 22.29 0.49 10.55
N HIS A 412 23.13 1.52 10.33
CA HIS A 412 23.28 2.11 9.00
C HIS A 412 23.82 1.11 7.98
N LYS A 413 24.78 0.26 8.37
CA LYS A 413 25.30 -0.81 7.51
C LYS A 413 24.20 -1.81 7.13
N LEU A 414 23.41 -2.25 8.11
CA LEU A 414 22.29 -3.16 7.88
C LEU A 414 21.23 -2.53 6.95
N GLN A 415 20.92 -1.25 7.14
CA GLN A 415 20.02 -0.49 6.27
C GLN A 415 20.51 -0.47 4.81
N GLN A 416 21.80 -0.22 4.60
CA GLN A 416 22.42 -0.24 3.27
C GLN A 416 22.41 -1.64 2.63
N GLN A 417 22.57 -2.69 3.42
CA GLN A 417 22.45 -4.08 2.95
C GLN A 417 21.02 -4.42 2.50
N CYS A 418 20.01 -3.93 3.23
CA CYS A 418 18.60 -4.16 2.88
C CYS A 418 18.17 -3.41 1.61
N THR A 419 18.88 -2.33 1.24
CA THR A 419 18.52 -1.45 0.11
C THR A 419 19.42 -1.60 -1.12
N GLN A 420 20.20 -2.69 -1.19
CA GLN A 420 21.08 -2.95 -2.33
C GLN A 420 20.31 -2.96 -3.67
N PRO A 421 20.86 -2.33 -4.74
CA PRO A 421 20.22 -2.33 -6.06
C PRO A 421 20.04 -3.73 -6.63
N ALA A 422 21.02 -4.62 -6.43
CA ALA A 422 20.90 -6.02 -6.80
C ALA A 422 20.07 -6.76 -5.75
N THR A 423 18.87 -7.21 -6.13
CA THR A 423 17.90 -7.86 -5.21
C THR A 423 18.52 -9.05 -4.48
N ASN A 424 19.31 -9.88 -5.17
CA ASN A 424 19.95 -11.06 -4.63
C ASN A 424 21.03 -10.79 -3.57
N ASN A 425 21.53 -9.55 -3.46
CA ASN A 425 22.49 -9.14 -2.44
C ASN A 425 21.84 -8.70 -1.13
N ARG A 426 20.51 -8.63 -1.08
CA ARG A 426 19.78 -8.27 0.14
C ARG A 426 19.68 -9.50 1.06
N PRO A 427 19.90 -9.36 2.38
CA PRO A 427 19.75 -10.47 3.32
C PRO A 427 18.28 -10.90 3.43
N LEU A 428 18.02 -12.14 3.85
CA LEU A 428 16.67 -12.57 4.24
C LEU A 428 16.32 -12.07 5.65
N PHE A 429 15.03 -11.96 5.97
CA PHE A 429 14.60 -11.44 7.28
C PHE A 429 15.09 -12.25 8.48
N VAL A 430 15.30 -13.56 8.34
CA VAL A 430 15.92 -14.39 9.40
C VAL A 430 17.31 -13.86 9.75
N ALA A 431 18.16 -13.61 8.75
CA ALA A 431 19.50 -13.06 8.94
C ALA A 431 19.47 -11.61 9.46
N ILE A 432 18.51 -10.80 9.00
CA ILE A 432 18.31 -9.43 9.51
C ILE A 432 17.96 -9.46 11.00
N HIS A 433 17.03 -10.34 11.40
CA HIS A 433 16.61 -10.47 12.79
C HIS A 433 17.77 -10.92 13.70
N GLU A 434 18.56 -11.91 13.26
CA GLU A 434 19.77 -12.36 13.96
C GLU A 434 20.79 -11.24 14.12
N GLU A 435 21.00 -10.43 13.08
CA GLU A 435 21.94 -9.31 13.16
C GLU A 435 21.47 -8.23 14.13
N LEU A 436 20.16 -7.91 14.13
CA LEU A 436 19.58 -6.96 15.09
C LEU A 436 19.72 -7.43 16.54
N LEU A 437 19.63 -8.74 16.81
CA LEU A 437 19.88 -9.29 18.14
C LEU A 437 21.32 -9.07 18.60
N LYS A 438 22.30 -9.21 17.70
CA LYS A 438 23.72 -8.92 18.01
C LYS A 438 23.93 -7.44 18.28
N VAL A 439 23.36 -6.57 17.44
CA VAL A 439 23.43 -5.11 17.59
C VAL A 439 22.79 -4.67 18.92
N GLU A 440 21.67 -5.27 19.33
CA GLU A 440 21.05 -4.98 20.63
C GLU A 440 21.93 -5.42 21.81
N GLN A 441 22.57 -6.59 21.74
CA GLN A 441 23.51 -7.03 22.76
C GLN A 441 24.70 -6.09 22.88
N GLN A 442 25.22 -5.62 21.75
CA GLN A 442 26.30 -4.63 21.71
C GLN A 442 25.87 -3.30 22.36
N ALA A 443 24.67 -2.80 22.04
CA ALA A 443 24.15 -1.57 22.63
C ALA A 443 24.10 -1.64 24.18
N ARG A 444 23.68 -2.78 24.73
CA ARG A 444 23.64 -3.00 26.19
C ARG A 444 25.03 -3.01 26.83
N LEU A 445 26.06 -3.45 26.10
CA LEU A 445 27.44 -3.42 26.59
C LEU A 445 28.00 -1.99 26.56
N GLU A 446 27.65 -1.20 25.54
CA GLU A 446 28.02 0.21 25.42
C GLU A 446 27.41 1.04 26.56
N ASP A 447 26.13 0.83 26.88
CA ASP A 447 25.44 1.54 27.98
C ASP A 447 26.00 1.18 29.38
N ASN A 448 26.50 -0.05 29.57
CA ASN A 448 27.09 -0.49 30.85
C ASN A 448 28.56 -0.05 31.04
N SER A 449 29.18 0.56 30.01
CA SER A 449 30.59 0.98 30.02
C SER A 449 30.76 2.49 30.28
N LEU A 450 29.65 3.21 30.46
CA LEU A 450 29.53 4.62 30.83
C LEU A 450 29.02 4.74 32.27
#